data_AF-A0A957BMD3-F1
#
_entry.id   AF-A0A957BMD3-F1
#
_cell.length_a   1.000
_cell.length_b   1.000
_cell.length_c   1.000
_cell.angle_alpha   90.00
_cell.angle_beta   90.00
_cell.angle_gamma   90.00
#
_symmetry.space_group_name_H-M   'P 1'
#
loop_
_entity.id
_entity.type
_entity.pdbx_description
1 polymer ?
#
loop_
_entity_poly.entity_id
_entity_poly.type
_entity_poly.pdbx_seq_one_letter_code
_entity_poly.pdbx_strand_id
1 'polypeptide(L)'
;MSDTSDHQPDDNIDLVDLISLFIHDLRVPTNNGLGYCELFQSEIPLSEEKQREFQKDISRQLEEISRLLKEYQPRLQNKLR
;
A
#
# COMPACT_ATOMS: atom_id res chain seq x y z
N MET A 1 -6.38 -0.71 -28.57
CA MET A 1 -5.14 -1.46 -28.25
C MET A 1 -4.56 -0.77 -27.05
N SER A 2 -4.65 -1.39 -25.88
CA SER A 2 -4.13 -0.84 -24.63
C SER A 2 -2.90 -1.66 -24.28
N ASP A 3 -1.72 -1.03 -24.37
CA ASP A 3 -0.47 -1.58 -23.87
C ASP A 3 -0.58 -1.69 -22.34
N THR A 4 -1.05 -2.84 -21.87
CA THR A 4 -0.75 -3.30 -20.52
C THR A 4 0.73 -3.70 -20.54
N SER A 5 1.60 -2.75 -20.23
CA SER A 5 2.99 -3.04 -19.90
C SER A 5 2.99 -3.87 -18.61
N ASP A 6 2.94 -5.20 -18.80
CA ASP A 6 3.37 -6.19 -17.82
C ASP A 6 4.83 -5.84 -17.46
N HIS A 7 5.02 -5.13 -16.36
CA HIS A 7 6.32 -5.09 -15.70
C HIS A 7 6.53 -6.49 -15.11
N GLN A 8 7.17 -7.36 -15.89
CA GLN A 8 7.75 -8.57 -15.32
C GLN A 8 8.71 -8.15 -14.20
N PRO A 9 8.62 -8.76 -13.00
CA PRO A 9 9.57 -8.47 -11.94
C PRO A 9 10.96 -8.87 -12.42
N ASP A 10 11.85 -7.89 -12.52
CA ASP A 10 13.25 -8.13 -12.85
C ASP A 10 13.88 -8.96 -11.72
N ASP A 11 14.07 -10.26 -11.96
CA ASP A 11 14.62 -11.23 -10.99
C ASP A 11 16.04 -10.87 -10.53
N ASN A 12 16.66 -9.89 -11.18
CA ASN A 12 18.03 -9.45 -10.94
C ASN A 12 18.17 -8.35 -9.87
N ILE A 13 17.08 -7.89 -9.26
CA ILE A 13 17.14 -6.95 -8.13
C ILE A 13 17.79 -7.65 -6.91
N ASP A 14 18.76 -7.00 -6.27
CA ASP A 14 19.37 -7.52 -5.05
C ASP A 14 18.43 -7.41 -3.83
N LEU A 15 18.76 -8.10 -2.74
CA LEU A 15 17.89 -8.12 -1.56
C LEU A 15 17.71 -6.73 -0.91
N VAL A 16 18.75 -5.90 -0.90
CA VAL A 16 18.73 -4.58 -0.27
C VAL A 16 17.86 -3.63 -1.08
N ASP A 17 18.00 -3.67 -2.41
CA ASP A 17 17.17 -2.90 -3.34
C ASP A 17 15.71 -3.36 -3.28
N LEU A 18 15.46 -4.67 -3.20
CA LEU A 18 14.10 -5.21 -3.05
C LEU A 18 13.43 -4.75 -1.74
N ILE A 19 14.16 -4.74 -0.62
CA ILE A 19 13.67 -4.23 0.66
C ILE A 19 13.42 -2.71 0.57
N SER A 20 14.30 -1.98 -0.09
CA SER A 20 14.16 -0.52 -0.25
C SER A 20 12.92 -0.17 -1.07
N LEU A 21 12.66 -0.89 -2.15
CA LEU A 21 11.44 -0.77 -2.95
C LEU A 21 10.20 -1.14 -2.14
N PHE A 22 10.24 -2.25 -1.39
CA PHE A 22 9.15 -2.66 -0.53
C PHE A 22 8.77 -1.59 0.51
N ILE A 23 9.76 -1.01 1.18
CA ILE A 23 9.55 0.07 2.16
C ILE A 23 9.00 1.32 1.47
N HIS A 24 9.54 1.67 0.30
CA HIS A 24 9.08 2.81 -0.48
C HIS A 24 7.59 2.67 -0.85
N ASP A 25 7.21 1.52 -1.39
CA ASP A 25 5.85 1.28 -1.88
C ASP A 25 4.84 1.21 -0.74
N LEU A 26 5.23 0.65 0.42
CA LEU A 26 4.37 0.65 1.62
C LEU A 26 4.17 2.04 2.22
N ARG A 27 5.11 2.97 2.03
CA ARG A 27 5.08 4.29 2.69
C ARG A 27 3.83 5.07 2.31
N VAL A 28 3.48 5.10 1.04
CA VAL A 28 2.34 5.89 0.53
C VAL A 28 1.01 5.43 1.13
N PRO A 29 0.57 4.16 0.98
CA PRO A 29 -0.71 3.74 1.52
C PRO A 29 -0.73 3.76 3.06
N THR A 30 0.41 3.54 3.72
CA THR A 30 0.51 3.66 5.18
C THR A 30 0.27 5.10 5.62
N ASN A 31 0.96 6.08 5.04
CA ASN A 31 0.81 7.48 5.40
C ASN A 31 -0.60 8.00 5.10
N ASN A 32 -1.15 7.61 3.94
CA ASN A 32 -2.52 7.98 3.58
C ASN A 32 -3.52 7.39 4.58
N GLY A 33 -3.38 6.11 4.93
CA GLY A 33 -4.26 5.43 5.87
C GLY A 33 -4.24 6.08 7.25
N LEU A 34 -3.05 6.41 7.75
CA LEU A 34 -2.88 7.14 9.00
C LEU A 34 -3.53 8.53 8.92
N GLY A 35 -3.29 9.29 7.87
CA GLY A 35 -3.90 10.61 7.69
C GLY A 35 -5.43 10.57 7.66
N TYR A 36 -6.02 9.58 6.99
CA TYR A 36 -7.48 9.41 7.01
C TYR A 36 -8.00 8.99 8.39
N CYS A 37 -7.28 8.14 9.13
CA CYS A 37 -7.62 7.80 10.51
C CYS A 37 -7.57 9.02 11.43
N GLU A 38 -6.56 9.88 11.30
CA GLU A 38 -6.44 11.12 12.07
C GLU A 38 -7.60 12.08 11.79
N LEU A 39 -7.96 12.26 10.51
CA LEU A 39 -9.11 13.08 10.13
C LEU A 39 -10.44 12.50 10.64
N PHE A 40 -10.60 11.18 10.56
CA PHE A 40 -11.79 10.49 11.06
C PHE A 40 -11.94 10.60 12.59
N GLN A 41 -10.83 10.60 13.33
CA GLN A 41 -10.80 10.75 14.79
C GLN A 41 -10.78 12.20 15.27
N SER A 42 -10.74 13.17 14.36
CA SER A 42 -10.68 14.58 14.73
C SER A 42 -11.92 15.00 15.53
N GLU A 43 -11.77 15.96 16.43
CA GLU A 43 -12.87 16.51 17.23
C GLU A 43 -13.86 17.35 16.39
N ILE A 44 -13.63 17.46 15.08
CA ILE A 44 -14.49 18.17 14.15
C ILE A 44 -15.69 17.27 13.81
N PRO A 45 -16.94 17.72 14.07
CA PRO A 45 -18.11 16.93 13.72
C PRO A 45 -18.17 16.68 12.21
N LEU A 46 -18.19 15.40 11.83
CA LEU A 46 -18.32 14.97 10.45
C LEU A 46 -19.76 14.53 10.16
N SER A 47 -20.27 14.85 8.96
CA SER A 47 -21.51 14.25 8.47
C SER A 47 -21.32 12.74 8.27
N GLU A 48 -22.41 11.97 8.31
CA GLU A 48 -22.32 10.53 8.07
C GLU A 48 -21.74 10.19 6.69
N GLU A 49 -22.01 11.03 5.69
CA GLU A 49 -21.44 10.88 4.36
C GLU A 49 -19.91 10.97 4.39
N LYS A 50 -19.36 11.98 5.09
CA LYS A 50 -17.93 12.14 5.27
C LYS A 50 -17.31 10.99 6.08
N GLN A 51 -18.00 10.52 7.10
CA GLN A 51 -17.56 9.33 7.86
C GLN A 51 -17.48 8.09 6.96
N ARG A 52 -18.48 7.86 6.09
CA ARG A 52 -18.47 6.76 5.12
C ARG A 52 -17.36 6.90 4.08
N GLU A 53 -17.06 8.12 3.62
CA GLU A 53 -15.94 8.39 2.72
C GLU A 53 -14.60 8.02 3.38
N PHE A 54 -14.34 8.48 4.60
CA PHE A 54 -13.11 8.14 5.31
C PHE A 54 -12.98 6.63 5.55
N GLN A 55 -14.07 5.94 5.93
CA GLN A 55 -14.04 4.48 6.08
C GLN A 55 -13.66 3.77 4.78
N LYS A 56 -14.19 4.22 3.64
CA LYS A 56 -13.82 3.68 2.32
C LYS A 56 -12.36 3.96 2.00
N ASP A 57 -11.88 5.18 2.24
CA ASP A 57 -10.51 5.56 1.96
C ASP A 57 -9.50 4.79 2.81
N ILE A 58 -9.78 4.61 4.11
CA ILE A 58 -8.99 3.78 5.04
C ILE A 58 -8.97 2.33 4.54
N SER A 59 -10.15 1.77 4.21
CA SER A 59 -10.26 0.39 3.73
C SER A 59 -9.42 0.17 2.46
N ARG A 60 -9.49 1.11 1.51
CA ARG A 60 -8.68 1.09 0.28
C ARG A 60 -7.18 1.07 0.57
N GLN A 61 -6.70 1.83 1.55
CA GLN A 61 -5.27 1.82 1.91
C GLN A 61 -4.85 0.48 2.53
N LEU A 62 -5.68 -0.12 3.38
CA LEU A 62 -5.41 -1.43 3.99
C LEU A 62 -5.40 -2.56 2.95
N GLU A 63 -6.29 -2.50 1.97
CA GLU A 63 -6.31 -3.43 0.83
C GLU A 63 -5.02 -3.31 -0.01
N GLU A 64 -4.56 -2.08 -0.26
CA GLU A 64 -3.31 -1.84 -1.01
C GLU A 64 -2.09 -2.34 -0.24
N ILE A 65 -1.99 -2.07 1.07
CA ILE A 65 -0.95 -2.64 1.93
C ILE A 65 -0.98 -4.17 1.85
N SER A 66 -2.16 -4.77 1.95
CA SER A 66 -2.32 -6.23 1.86
C SER A 66 -1.90 -6.79 0.51
N ARG A 67 -2.16 -6.06 -0.59
CA ARG A 67 -1.72 -6.41 -1.95
C ARG A 67 -0.20 -6.39 -2.05
N LEU A 68 0.43 -5.31 -1.60
CA LEU A 68 1.90 -5.16 -1.59
C LEU A 68 2.57 -6.24 -0.74
N LEU A 69 2.05 -6.54 0.45
CA LEU A 69 2.57 -7.62 1.30
C LEU A 69 2.55 -8.98 0.58
N LYS A 70 1.45 -9.30 -0.11
CA LYS A 70 1.33 -10.54 -0.89
C LYS A 70 2.25 -10.58 -2.10
N GLU A 71 2.50 -9.43 -2.73
CA GLU A 71 3.40 -9.31 -3.88
C GLU A 71 4.87 -9.50 -3.49
N TYR A 72 5.29 -8.85 -2.39
CA TYR A 72 6.69 -8.87 -1.94
C TYR A 72 7.07 -10.14 -1.18
N GLN A 73 6.12 -10.79 -0.49
CA GLN A 73 6.37 -12.01 0.29
C GLN A 73 7.14 -13.10 -0.49
N PRO A 74 6.68 -13.58 -1.66
CA PRO A 74 7.41 -14.62 -2.40
C PRO A 74 8.77 -14.14 -2.92
N ARG A 75 8.89 -12.87 -3.32
CA ARG A 75 10.14 -12.29 -3.84
C ARG A 75 11.21 -12.26 -2.76
N LEU A 76 10.85 -11.81 -1.55
CA LEU A 76 11.75 -11.78 -0.39
C LEU A 76 12.12 -13.21 0.06
N GLN A 77 11.16 -14.13 0.10
CA GLN A 77 11.42 -15.52 0.45
C GLN A 77 12.40 -16.21 -0.52
N ASN A 78 12.31 -15.91 -1.81
CA ASN A 78 13.22 -16.47 -2.81
C ASN A 78 14.66 -15.97 -2.66
N LYS A 79 14.87 -14.75 -2.16
CA LYS A 79 16.21 -14.15 -1.95
C LYS A 79 16.87 -14.57 -0.62
N LEU A 80 16.11 -15.15 0.31
CA LEU A 80 16.59 -15.62 1.62
C LEU A 80 16.92 -17.13 1.65
N ARG A 81 16.70 -17.85 0.55
CA ARG A 81 17.05 -19.25 0.37
C ARG A 81 18.38 -19.40 -0.34
#